data_AF-A0A6F9AAU5-F1
#
_entry.id   AF-A0A6F9AAU5-F1
#
_cell.length_a   1.000
_cell.length_b   1.000
_cell.length_c   1.000
_cell.angle_alpha   90.00
_cell.angle_beta   90.00
_cell.angle_gamma   90.00
#
_symmetry.space_group_name_H-M   'P 1'
#
loop_
_entity.id
_entity.type
_entity.pdbx_description
1 polymer ?
#
loop_
_entity_poly.entity_id
_entity_poly.type
_entity_poly.pdbx_seq_one_letter_code
_entity_poly.pdbx_strand_id
1 'polypeptide(L)'
;MLLLMAGVKWDIREIMSQHNVYVDVLLKEFEELSKRLGDVSRHVQIPLPVSNVLWEHCIRLANRTLVEGYGNVKKCSNEGRALMQLDFQQFLMKLEKLTDMRPIPDKDFVETYIKAYYLTENDMEQFIKNHREYSMKQLTNLVNVCLGSHINKKARQKLLAAIDDIDRPKR
;
A
#
# COMPACT_ATOMS: atom_id res chain seq x y z
N MET A 1 2.61 6.96 -11.41
CA MET A 1 1.84 6.47 -10.25
C MET A 1 2.07 7.35 -9.00
N LEU A 2 3.25 7.35 -8.37
CA LEU A 2 3.52 8.13 -7.13
C LEU A 2 3.19 9.63 -7.22
N LEU A 3 3.49 10.29 -8.35
CA LEU A 3 3.13 11.70 -8.56
C LEU A 3 1.62 11.94 -8.53
N LEU A 4 0.82 11.00 -9.02
CA LEU A 4 -0.64 11.09 -8.97
C LEU A 4 -1.14 10.95 -7.54
N MET A 5 -0.60 9.98 -6.78
CA MET A 5 -0.92 9.82 -5.35
C MET A 5 -0.52 11.03 -4.51
N ALA A 6 0.60 11.68 -4.83
CA ALA A 6 1.05 12.90 -4.16
C ALA A 6 0.08 14.08 -4.35
N GLY A 7 -0.69 14.09 -5.45
CA GLY A 7 -1.73 15.07 -5.71
C GLY A 7 -3.06 14.78 -5.00
N VAL A 8 -3.23 13.60 -4.40
CA VAL A 8 -4.46 13.23 -3.70
C VAL A 8 -4.54 13.93 -2.35
N LYS A 9 -5.69 14.55 -2.07
CA LYS A 9 -5.99 15.12 -0.77
C LYS A 9 -6.60 14.04 0.13
N TRP A 10 -5.84 13.62 1.14
CA TRP A 10 -6.27 12.61 2.12
C TRP A 10 -6.91 13.20 3.38
N ASP A 11 -6.93 14.52 3.51
CA ASP A 11 -7.58 15.25 4.61
C ASP A 11 -8.90 15.84 4.11
N ILE A 12 -9.90 14.99 3.99
CA ILE A 12 -11.24 15.31 3.46
C ILE A 12 -12.28 15.18 4.56
N ARG A 13 -13.42 15.86 4.38
CA ARG A 13 -14.50 15.90 5.38
C ARG A 13 -15.71 15.04 5.01
N GLU A 14 -15.78 14.60 3.76
CA GLU A 14 -16.90 13.84 3.22
C GLU A 14 -16.40 12.48 2.76
N ILE A 15 -17.22 11.45 3.00
CA ILE A 15 -16.96 10.10 2.50
C ILE A 15 -17.16 10.12 0.99
N MET A 16 -16.11 9.75 0.26
CA MET A 16 -16.16 9.64 -1.19
C MET A 16 -16.79 8.30 -1.60
N SER A 17 -17.59 8.31 -2.66
CA SER A 17 -18.17 7.10 -3.26
C SER A 17 -17.37 6.55 -4.44
N GLN A 18 -16.33 7.27 -4.89
CA GLN A 18 -15.49 6.94 -6.02
C GLN A 18 -14.03 6.85 -5.60
N HIS A 19 -13.28 5.95 -6.23
CA HIS A 19 -11.84 5.85 -6.07
C HIS A 19 -11.10 6.96 -6.81
N ASN A 20 -9.84 7.18 -6.43
CA ASN A 20 -8.97 8.16 -7.06
C ASN A 20 -8.46 7.72 -8.44
N VAL A 21 -8.24 8.68 -9.32
CA VAL A 21 -7.80 8.47 -10.73
C VAL A 21 -6.54 7.61 -10.87
N TYR A 22 -5.63 7.63 -9.89
CA TYR A 22 -4.42 6.81 -9.96
C TYR A 22 -4.72 5.31 -10.01
N VAL A 23 -5.87 4.87 -9.45
CA VAL A 23 -6.30 3.46 -9.49
C VAL A 23 -6.64 3.05 -10.92
N ASP A 24 -7.38 3.88 -11.66
CA ASP A 24 -7.70 3.58 -13.07
C ASP A 24 -6.44 3.61 -13.94
N VAL A 25 -5.52 4.55 -13.69
CA VAL A 25 -4.22 4.57 -14.38
C VAL A 25 -3.43 3.30 -14.10
N LEU A 26 -3.38 2.85 -12.84
CA LEU A 26 -2.67 1.62 -12.46
C LEU A 26 -3.30 0.38 -13.13
N LEU A 27 -4.62 0.30 -13.17
CA LEU A 27 -5.33 -0.80 -13.83
C LEU A 27 -5.09 -0.83 -15.34
N LYS A 28 -5.04 0.34 -15.97
CA LYS A 28 -4.70 0.45 -17.39
C LYS A 28 -3.31 -0.12 -17.70
N GLU A 29 -2.34 0.05 -16.81
CA GLU A 29 -1.02 -0.60 -16.96
C GLU A 29 -1.12 -2.14 -16.90
N PHE A 30 -2.01 -2.69 -16.06
CA PHE A 30 -2.26 -4.14 -16.02
C PHE A 30 -3.04 -4.66 -17.25
N GLU A 31 -3.98 -3.88 -17.77
CA GLU A 31 -4.66 -4.19 -19.04
C GLU A 31 -3.64 -4.23 -20.19
N GLU A 32 -2.73 -3.26 -20.24
CA GLU A 32 -1.66 -3.22 -21.25
C GLU A 32 -0.66 -4.38 -21.06
N LEU A 33 -0.31 -4.74 -19.82
CA LEU A 33 0.49 -5.94 -19.54
C LEU A 33 -0.20 -7.20 -20.08
N SER A 34 -1.48 -7.39 -19.76
CA SER A 34 -2.27 -8.55 -20.21
C SER A 34 -2.31 -8.63 -21.74
N LYS A 35 -2.57 -7.50 -22.40
CA LYS A 35 -2.57 -7.40 -23.86
C LYS A 35 -1.22 -7.78 -24.45
N ARG A 36 -0.11 -7.22 -23.93
CA ARG A 36 1.25 -7.51 -24.42
C ARG A 36 1.63 -8.97 -24.23
N LEU A 37 1.28 -9.58 -23.10
CA LEU A 37 1.49 -11.01 -22.88
C LEU A 37 0.68 -11.86 -23.87
N GLY A 38 -0.55 -11.46 -24.15
CA GLY A 38 -1.39 -12.08 -25.19
C GLY A 38 -0.77 -11.97 -26.59
N ASP A 39 -0.25 -10.80 -26.95
CA ASP A 39 0.40 -10.58 -28.25
C ASP A 39 1.69 -11.40 -28.39
N VAL A 40 2.51 -11.50 -27.34
CA VAL A 40 3.70 -12.38 -27.33
C VAL A 40 3.29 -13.85 -27.44
N SER A 41 2.22 -14.26 -26.75
CA SER A 41 1.70 -15.64 -26.76
C SER A 41 1.25 -16.12 -28.14
N ARG A 42 0.91 -15.19 -29.05
CA ARG A 42 0.60 -15.50 -30.46
C ARG A 42 1.83 -15.90 -31.28
N HIS A 43 3.02 -15.48 -30.87
CA HIS A 43 4.27 -15.73 -31.58
C HIS A 43 5.09 -16.84 -30.91
N VAL A 44 5.09 -16.89 -29.57
CA VAL A 44 5.80 -17.88 -28.78
C VAL A 44 4.93 -18.31 -27.61
N GLN A 45 4.74 -19.61 -27.43
CA GLN A 45 4.01 -20.13 -26.27
C GLN A 45 4.73 -19.73 -24.97
N ILE A 46 4.07 -18.92 -24.15
CA ILE A 46 4.58 -18.55 -22.82
C ILE A 46 4.14 -19.63 -21.84
N PRO A 47 5.07 -20.39 -21.21
CA PRO A 47 4.69 -21.36 -20.20
C PRO A 47 3.96 -20.66 -19.04
N LEU A 48 2.90 -21.29 -18.53
CA LEU A 48 2.12 -20.75 -17.40
C LEU A 48 3.00 -20.33 -16.20
N PRO A 49 4.03 -21.09 -15.77
CA PRO A 49 4.91 -20.64 -14.68
C PRO A 49 5.62 -19.32 -14.96
N VAL A 50 6.00 -19.07 -16.22
CA VAL A 50 6.65 -17.81 -16.62
C VAL A 50 5.64 -16.66 -16.58
N SER A 51 4.43 -16.87 -17.12
CA SER A 51 3.35 -15.88 -17.04
C SER A 51 3.02 -15.52 -15.58
N ASN A 52 2.93 -16.53 -14.71
CA ASN A 52 2.66 -16.33 -13.28
C ASN A 52 3.75 -15.50 -12.60
N VAL A 53 5.03 -15.76 -12.89
CA VAL A 53 6.15 -14.96 -12.34
C VAL A 53 6.06 -13.50 -12.79
N LEU A 54 5.73 -13.24 -14.06
CA LEU A 54 5.57 -11.87 -14.57
C LEU A 54 4.42 -11.14 -13.87
N TRP A 55 3.25 -11.78 -13.80
CA TRP A 55 2.10 -11.23 -13.07
C TRP A 55 2.41 -10.99 -11.60
N GLU A 56 3.04 -11.97 -10.94
CA GLU A 56 3.42 -11.85 -9.54
C GLU A 56 4.30 -10.63 -9.30
N HIS A 57 5.37 -10.46 -10.06
CA HIS A 57 6.27 -9.32 -9.89
C HIS A 57 5.59 -7.98 -10.17
N CYS A 58 4.76 -7.89 -11.22
CA CYS A 58 4.02 -6.66 -11.51
C CYS A 58 3.04 -6.30 -10.39
N ILE A 59 2.31 -7.29 -9.84
CA ILE A 59 1.37 -7.09 -8.73
C ILE A 59 2.11 -6.67 -7.46
N ARG A 60 3.20 -7.37 -7.10
CA ARG A 60 4.04 -7.00 -5.96
C ARG A 60 4.57 -5.57 -6.09
N LEU A 61 5.04 -5.18 -7.28
CA LEU A 61 5.52 -3.83 -7.53
C LEU A 61 4.42 -2.79 -7.37
N ALA A 62 3.22 -3.05 -7.90
CA ALA A 62 2.06 -2.18 -7.73
C ALA A 62 1.71 -1.99 -6.23
N ASN A 63 1.59 -3.08 -5.48
CA ASN A 63 1.28 -3.06 -4.05
C ASN A 63 2.34 -2.34 -3.22
N ARG A 64 3.63 -2.55 -3.52
CA ARG A 64 4.73 -1.79 -2.91
C ARG A 64 4.66 -0.30 -3.23
N THR A 65 4.31 0.04 -4.46
CA THR A 65 4.20 1.45 -4.87
C THR A 65 3.01 2.13 -4.20
N LEU A 66 1.90 1.43 -3.97
CA LEU A 66 0.75 1.94 -3.21
C LEU A 66 1.15 2.30 -1.78
N VAL A 67 1.80 1.38 -1.06
CA VAL A 67 2.26 1.65 0.32
C VAL A 67 3.32 2.75 0.36
N GLU A 68 4.20 2.83 -0.64
CA GLU A 68 5.12 3.97 -0.74
C GLU A 68 4.36 5.29 -0.92
N GLY A 69 3.31 5.32 -1.74
CA GLY A 69 2.44 6.50 -1.88
C GLY A 69 1.77 6.89 -0.57
N TYR A 70 1.18 5.92 0.15
CA TYR A 70 0.56 6.17 1.46
C TYR A 70 1.58 6.62 2.52
N GLY A 71 2.80 6.07 2.50
CA GLY A 71 3.90 6.50 3.37
C GLY A 71 4.42 7.93 3.12
N ASN A 72 3.96 8.59 2.06
CA ASN A 72 4.26 10.00 1.77
C ASN A 72 3.13 10.97 2.17
N VAL A 73 2.02 10.46 2.70
CA VAL A 73 0.86 11.26 3.10
C VAL A 73 1.20 12.11 4.32
N LYS A 74 0.85 13.41 4.30
CA LYS A 74 1.19 14.34 5.40
C LYS A 74 0.07 14.52 6.42
N LYS A 75 -1.18 14.37 5.99
CA LYS A 75 -2.40 14.48 6.79
C LYS A 75 -3.42 13.52 6.22
N CYS A 76 -4.11 12.79 7.09
CA CYS A 76 -5.11 11.81 6.67
C CYS A 76 -6.26 11.80 7.67
N SER A 77 -7.45 12.20 7.23
CA SER A 77 -8.69 12.15 8.02
C SER A 77 -9.26 10.73 8.05
N ASN A 78 -10.30 10.50 8.85
CA ASN A 78 -10.97 9.20 8.88
C ASN A 78 -11.61 8.86 7.52
N GLU A 79 -12.21 9.87 6.87
CA GLU A 79 -12.77 9.79 5.53
C GLU A 79 -11.67 9.53 4.49
N GLY A 80 -10.49 10.12 4.68
CA GLY A 80 -9.31 9.83 3.85
C GLY A 80 -8.81 8.40 3.97
N ARG A 81 -8.81 7.83 5.18
CA ARG A 81 -8.47 6.41 5.41
C ARG A 81 -9.50 5.50 4.75
N ALA A 82 -10.79 5.83 4.85
CA ALA A 82 -11.85 5.12 4.14
C ALA A 82 -11.66 5.19 2.61
N LEU A 83 -11.22 6.33 2.08
CA LEU A 83 -10.87 6.47 0.67
C LEU A 83 -9.66 5.60 0.27
N MET A 84 -8.61 5.49 1.10
CA MET A 84 -7.50 4.55 0.85
C MET A 84 -8.00 3.11 0.72
N GLN A 85 -8.90 2.71 1.61
CA GLN A 85 -9.53 1.39 1.58
C GLN A 85 -10.36 1.22 0.31
N LEU A 86 -11.19 2.20 -0.05
CA LEU A 86 -12.01 2.17 -1.27
C LEU A 86 -11.13 2.03 -2.52
N ASP A 87 -10.09 2.84 -2.64
CA ASP A 87 -9.14 2.81 -3.75
C ASP A 87 -8.55 1.41 -3.93
N PHE A 88 -8.08 0.80 -2.84
CA PHE A 88 -7.46 -0.51 -2.89
C PHE A 88 -8.46 -1.63 -3.19
N GLN A 89 -9.68 -1.55 -2.66
CA GLN A 89 -10.74 -2.51 -3.00
C GLN A 89 -11.12 -2.43 -4.49
N GLN A 90 -11.25 -1.22 -5.05
CA GLN A 90 -11.53 -1.04 -6.48
C GLN A 90 -10.39 -1.57 -7.36
N PHE A 91 -9.15 -1.35 -6.94
CA PHE A 91 -7.98 -1.95 -7.60
C PHE A 91 -8.07 -3.48 -7.60
N LEU A 92 -8.28 -4.11 -6.45
CA LEU A 92 -8.36 -5.58 -6.34
C LEU A 92 -9.50 -6.16 -7.18
N MET A 93 -10.71 -5.62 -7.06
CA MET A 93 -11.90 -6.11 -7.78
C MET A 93 -11.71 -6.13 -9.30
N LYS A 94 -11.01 -5.12 -9.86
CA LYS A 94 -10.75 -5.03 -11.29
C LYS A 94 -9.52 -5.86 -11.68
N LEU A 95 -8.45 -5.86 -10.88
CA LEU A 95 -7.25 -6.69 -11.09
C LEU A 95 -7.60 -8.19 -11.13
N GLU A 96 -8.47 -8.65 -10.23
CA GLU A 96 -8.91 -10.05 -10.16
C GLU A 96 -9.58 -10.57 -11.44
N LYS A 97 -10.08 -9.67 -12.30
CA LYS A 97 -10.65 -10.02 -13.61
C LYS A 97 -9.59 -10.12 -14.72
N LEU A 98 -8.39 -9.59 -14.48
CA LEU A 98 -7.28 -9.57 -15.44
C LEU A 98 -6.29 -10.71 -15.23
N THR A 99 -6.31 -11.36 -14.06
CA THR A 99 -5.37 -12.42 -13.69
C THR A 99 -6.02 -13.50 -12.84
N ASP A 100 -5.58 -14.75 -13.04
CA ASP A 100 -5.98 -15.91 -12.25
C ASP A 100 -5.16 -16.10 -10.97
N MET A 101 -4.19 -15.22 -10.70
CA MET A 101 -3.33 -15.30 -9.52
C MET A 101 -4.15 -15.27 -8.23
N ARG A 102 -4.13 -16.38 -7.46
CA ARG A 102 -4.81 -16.48 -6.16
C ARG A 102 -3.90 -17.22 -5.16
N PRO A 103 -3.65 -16.66 -3.95
CA PRO A 103 -4.04 -15.33 -3.49
C PRO A 103 -3.34 -14.21 -4.27
N ILE A 104 -3.88 -12.97 -4.22
CA ILE A 104 -3.23 -11.81 -4.84
C ILE A 104 -1.91 -11.50 -4.11
N PRO A 105 -0.75 -11.50 -4.81
CA PRO A 105 0.55 -11.26 -4.18
C PRO A 105 0.62 -9.94 -3.42
N ASP A 106 1.15 -9.96 -2.19
CA ASP A 106 1.31 -8.78 -1.33
C ASP A 106 0.02 -7.96 -1.10
N LYS A 107 -1.16 -8.60 -1.21
CA LYS A 107 -2.44 -7.96 -0.82
C LYS A 107 -2.41 -7.55 0.65
N ASP A 108 -2.04 -8.48 1.53
CA ASP A 108 -2.02 -8.25 2.97
C ASP A 108 -1.01 -7.17 3.38
N PHE A 109 0.05 -6.95 2.59
CA PHE A 109 1.01 -5.88 2.80
C PHE A 109 0.34 -4.49 2.69
N VAL A 110 -0.55 -4.29 1.72
CA VAL A 110 -1.27 -3.02 1.58
C VAL A 110 -2.39 -2.91 2.61
N GLU A 111 -3.18 -3.98 2.80
CA GLU A 111 -4.29 -3.94 3.77
C GLU A 111 -3.82 -3.71 5.19
N THR A 112 -2.74 -4.38 5.60
CA THR A 112 -2.14 -4.23 6.93
C THR A 112 -1.65 -2.81 7.14
N TYR A 113 -1.04 -2.18 6.13
CA TYR A 113 -0.62 -0.78 6.21
C TYR A 113 -1.81 0.18 6.38
N ILE A 114 -2.91 -0.01 5.64
CA ILE A 114 -4.12 0.82 5.78
C ILE A 114 -4.77 0.59 7.15
N LYS A 115 -4.87 -0.67 7.61
CA LYS A 115 -5.39 -1.02 8.94
C LYS A 115 -4.54 -0.42 10.06
N ALA A 116 -3.24 -0.21 9.86
CA ALA A 116 -2.35 0.39 10.84
C ALA A 116 -2.77 1.83 11.24
N TYR A 117 -3.53 2.54 10.39
CA TYR A 117 -4.09 3.85 10.74
C TYR A 117 -5.11 3.82 11.87
N TYR A 118 -5.61 2.64 12.28
CA TYR A 118 -6.61 2.48 13.33
C TYR A 118 -6.04 1.93 14.64
N LEU A 119 -4.73 1.72 14.71
CA LEU A 119 -4.09 1.15 15.89
C LEU A 119 -4.06 2.15 17.06
N THR A 120 -4.08 1.60 18.27
CA THR A 120 -3.79 2.35 19.49
C THR A 120 -2.28 2.57 19.66
N GLU A 121 -1.86 3.38 20.64
CA GLU A 121 -0.44 3.54 20.98
C GLU A 121 0.25 2.20 21.27
N ASN A 122 -0.39 1.35 22.09
CA ASN A 122 0.16 0.06 22.49
C ASN A 122 0.27 -0.89 21.30
N ASP A 123 -0.75 -0.94 20.45
CA ASP A 123 -0.75 -1.80 19.28
C ASP A 123 0.25 -1.32 18.22
N MET A 124 0.45 -0.01 18.10
CA MET A 124 1.47 0.56 17.20
C MET A 124 2.88 0.17 17.63
N GLU A 125 3.18 0.12 18.93
CA GLU A 125 4.49 -0.35 19.40
C GLU A 125 4.73 -1.82 19.03
N GLN A 126 3.71 -2.67 19.17
CA GLN A 126 3.78 -4.08 18.73
C GLN A 126 3.91 -4.18 17.22
N PHE A 127 3.16 -3.37 16.48
CA PHE A 127 3.20 -3.33 15.02
C PHE A 127 4.61 -3.01 14.50
N ILE A 128 5.23 -1.96 15.03
CA ILE A 128 6.60 -1.56 14.71
C ILE A 128 7.57 -2.74 14.91
N LYS A 129 7.49 -3.46 16.03
CA LYS A 129 8.39 -4.58 16.34
C LYS A 129 8.20 -5.80 15.42
N ASN A 130 6.96 -6.06 14.99
CA ASN A 130 6.60 -7.28 14.29
C ASN A 130 6.59 -7.16 12.77
N HIS A 131 6.45 -5.95 12.22
CA HIS A 131 6.35 -5.72 10.77
C HIS A 131 7.63 -5.10 10.17
N ARG A 132 8.57 -5.96 9.79
CA ARG A 132 9.88 -5.58 9.21
C ARG A 132 9.85 -5.33 7.71
N GLU A 133 8.73 -5.64 7.08
CA GLU A 133 8.51 -5.46 5.65
C GLU A 133 8.30 -3.99 5.25
N TYR A 134 7.96 -3.11 6.22
CA TYR A 134 7.83 -1.67 5.99
C TYR A 134 9.14 -0.93 6.26
N SER A 135 9.39 0.11 5.46
CA SER A 135 10.55 0.97 5.68
C SER A 135 10.39 1.84 6.94
N MET A 136 11.53 2.27 7.49
CA MET A 136 11.61 3.26 8.57
C MET A 136 10.77 4.51 8.29
N LYS A 137 10.77 4.97 7.04
CA LYS A 137 9.99 6.11 6.57
C LYS A 137 8.48 5.83 6.64
N GLN A 138 8.04 4.65 6.21
CA GLN A 138 6.64 4.23 6.24
C GLN A 138 6.14 4.07 7.69
N LEU A 139 6.92 3.42 8.56
CA LEU A 139 6.59 3.31 9.98
C LEU A 139 6.54 4.68 10.68
N THR A 140 7.52 5.55 10.39
CA THR A 140 7.55 6.92 10.91
C THR A 140 6.35 7.73 10.43
N ASN A 141 5.92 7.51 9.18
CA ASN A 141 4.72 8.13 8.64
C ASN A 141 3.47 7.71 9.42
N LEU A 142 3.28 6.41 9.68
CA LEU A 142 2.17 5.91 10.49
C LEU A 142 2.16 6.57 11.87
N VAL A 143 3.27 6.58 12.61
CA VAL A 143 3.34 7.22 13.93
C VAL A 143 2.96 8.72 13.86
N ASN A 144 3.45 9.43 12.85
CA ASN A 144 3.23 10.87 12.74
C ASN A 144 1.82 11.26 12.26
N VAL A 145 1.25 10.49 11.34
CA VAL A 145 -0.02 10.83 10.68
C VAL A 145 -1.21 10.16 11.37
N CYS A 146 -1.07 8.91 11.81
CA CYS A 146 -2.14 8.18 12.50
C CYS A 146 -2.28 8.65 13.95
N LEU A 147 -1.19 8.71 14.70
CA LEU A 147 -1.23 8.96 16.15
C LEU A 147 -0.87 10.38 16.55
N GLY A 148 -0.22 11.15 15.68
CA GLY A 148 0.43 12.42 16.05
C GLY A 148 -0.46 13.44 16.78
N SER A 149 -1.76 13.47 16.51
CA SER A 149 -2.75 14.32 17.21
C SER A 149 -3.40 13.67 18.43
N HIS A 150 -3.31 12.34 18.57
CA HIS A 150 -4.00 11.56 19.59
C HIS A 150 -3.09 11.15 20.75
N ILE A 151 -1.77 11.16 20.57
CA ILE A 151 -0.80 10.79 21.61
C ILE A 151 0.06 11.97 22.04
N ASN A 152 0.52 11.95 23.28
CA ASN A 152 1.39 13.00 23.81
C ASN A 152 2.81 12.93 23.20
N LYS A 153 3.58 14.01 23.35
CA LYS A 153 4.94 14.13 22.79
C LYS A 153 5.88 13.01 23.25
N LYS A 154 5.76 12.55 24.50
CA LYS A 154 6.63 11.52 25.10
C LYS A 154 6.34 10.14 24.48
N ALA A 155 5.06 9.77 24.36
CA ALA A 155 4.60 8.56 23.69
C ALA A 155 5.08 8.52 22.24
N ARG A 156 4.93 9.63 21.50
CA ARG A 156 5.41 9.73 20.12
C ARG A 156 6.92 9.52 20.01
N GLN A 157 7.72 10.16 20.88
CA GLN A 157 9.17 9.96 20.89
C GLN A 157 9.57 8.52 21.21
N LYS A 158 8.85 7.84 22.10
CA LYS A 158 9.06 6.42 22.41
C LYS A 158 8.87 5.54 21.18
N LEU A 159 7.79 5.74 20.41
CA LEU A 159 7.53 4.98 19.19
C LEU A 159 8.58 5.24 18.11
N LEU A 160 9.01 6.49 17.93
CA LEU A 160 10.07 6.83 16.98
C LEU A 160 11.41 6.19 17.35
N ALA A 161 11.76 6.17 18.65
CA ALA A 161 12.95 5.47 19.12
C ALA A 161 12.86 3.95 18.90
N ALA A 162 11.68 3.35 19.07
CA ALA A 162 11.47 1.93 18.78
C ALA A 162 11.66 1.60 17.29
N ILE A 163 11.33 2.53 16.39
CA ILE A 163 11.62 2.41 14.95
C ILE A 163 13.14 2.41 14.72
N ASP A 164 13.86 3.38 15.30
CA ASP A 164 15.33 3.49 15.18
C ASP A 164 16.10 2.26 15.68
N ASP A 165 15.56 1.55 16.67
CA ASP A 165 16.16 0.34 17.22
C ASP A 165 16.00 -0.90 16.30
N ILE A 166 15.06 -0.89 15.33
CA ILE A 166 14.88 -2.00 14.37
C ILE A 166 16.06 -2.10 13.40
N ASP A 167 16.61 -0.97 12.98
CA ASP A 167 17.68 -0.89 11.97
C ASP A 167 19.07 -1.14 12.57
N ARG A 168 19.20 -1.17 13.90
CA ARG A 168 20.46 -1.50 14.56
C ARG A 168 20.77 -2.98 14.35
N PRO A 169 21.91 -3.34 13.71
CA PRO A 169 22.33 -4.72 13.67
C PRO A 169 22.47 -5.22 15.10
N LYS A 170 21.84 -6.36 15.41
CA LYS A 170 21.98 -7.02 16.71
C LYS A 170 23.49 -7.21 16.95
N ARG A 171 24.03 -6.50 17.94
CA ARG A 171 25.40 -6.68 18.42
C ARG A 171 25.56 -8.04 19.07
#